data_AF-A0A921MGG6-F1
#
_entry.id   AF-A0A921MGG6-F1
#
_cell.length_a   1.000
_cell.length_b   1.000
_cell.length_c   1.000
_cell.angle_alpha   90.00
_cell.angle_beta   90.00
_cell.angle_gamma   90.00
#
_symmetry.space_group_name_H-M   'P 1'
#
loop_
_entity.id
_entity.type
_entity.pdbx_description
1 polymer ?
#
loop_
_entity_poly.entity_id
_entity_poly.type
_entity_poly.pdbx_seq_one_letter_code
_entity_poly.pdbx_strand_id
1 'polypeptide(L)'
;MSEAHGTGTRDFDVIMATDCRFPGGSTASVVEEIEAQYRAGYRTALLHLPSPVQRSRRPFAQRIQDVLAAGKAELILPHQSVRARTLLVRHPTLFSTIPEDLPRITVETTVMIANQVPVDDRATEPYYDVETVHRNAQRALGHAPVWAPIGPLVRTAITQSWRDVPMVDEDWVNIIDAPVWATPRDGLVGETPVIGRHSRGHWSKWP
;
A
#
# COMPACT_ATOMS: atom_id res chain seq x y z
N MET A 1 9.23 -34.39 14.35
CA MET A 1 8.31 -34.75 13.26
C MET A 1 8.30 -33.57 12.31
N SER A 2 9.01 -33.70 11.19
CA SER A 2 9.23 -32.62 10.21
C SER A 2 8.05 -32.63 9.25
N GLU A 3 7.16 -31.64 9.34
CA GLU A 3 6.15 -31.41 8.32
C GLU A 3 6.83 -30.87 7.05
N ALA A 4 6.78 -31.69 6.00
CA ALA A 4 7.14 -31.31 4.66
C ALA A 4 6.32 -30.08 4.24
N HIS A 5 6.93 -28.90 4.29
CA HIS A 5 6.32 -27.67 3.78
C HIS A 5 6.22 -27.80 2.27
N GLY A 6 4.99 -27.96 1.80
CA GLY A 6 4.65 -28.27 0.41
C GLY A 6 5.39 -27.39 -0.59
N THR A 7 6.03 -28.05 -1.55
CA THR A 7 6.67 -27.48 -2.73
C THR A 7 5.68 -26.89 -3.75
N GLY A 8 4.42 -26.67 -3.35
CA GLY A 8 3.35 -26.15 -4.19
C GLY A 8 3.38 -24.62 -4.29
N THR A 9 3.09 -24.10 -5.47
CA THR A 9 2.83 -22.66 -5.66
C THR A 9 1.48 -22.31 -5.02
N ARG A 10 1.42 -21.23 -4.24
CA ARG A 10 0.17 -20.72 -3.64
C ARG A 10 -0.49 -19.69 -4.57
N ASP A 11 -1.78 -19.85 -4.78
CA ASP A 11 -2.61 -18.99 -5.63
C ASP A 11 -3.34 -17.91 -4.82
N PHE A 12 -3.32 -16.68 -5.32
CA PHE A 12 -4.09 -15.55 -4.79
C PHE A 12 -4.74 -14.75 -5.93
N ASP A 13 -5.78 -13.99 -5.62
CA ASP A 13 -6.30 -13.01 -6.58
C ASP A 13 -5.46 -11.73 -6.53
N VAL A 14 -5.13 -11.28 -5.31
CA VAL A 14 -4.39 -10.04 -5.04
C VAL A 14 -3.25 -10.29 -4.07
N ILE A 15 -2.06 -9.79 -4.39
CA ILE A 15 -0.95 -9.65 -3.44
C ILE A 15 -0.79 -8.17 -3.12
N MET A 16 -0.80 -7.81 -1.84
CA MET A 16 -0.51 -6.46 -1.35
C MET A 16 0.91 -6.42 -0.79
N ALA A 17 1.83 -5.77 -1.51
CA ALA A 17 3.17 -5.51 -1.03
C ALA A 17 3.23 -4.20 -0.24
N THR A 18 3.65 -4.27 1.02
CA THR A 18 3.80 -3.11 1.90
C THR A 18 4.87 -3.33 2.96
N ASP A 19 5.37 -2.26 3.56
CA ASP A 19 6.03 -2.38 4.85
C ASP A 19 4.96 -2.48 5.94
N CYS A 20 4.71 -3.68 6.46
CA CYS A 20 3.71 -3.94 7.50
C CYS A 20 3.96 -3.19 8.82
N ARG A 21 5.12 -2.54 8.96
CA ARG A 21 5.50 -1.72 10.13
C ARG A 21 5.14 -0.24 9.93
N PHE A 22 4.64 0.16 8.76
CA PHE A 22 4.23 1.55 8.54
C PHE A 22 3.15 1.98 9.55
N PRO A 23 3.23 3.21 10.10
CA PRO A 23 2.23 3.70 11.04
C PRO A 23 1.09 4.46 10.35
N GLY A 24 -0.06 4.56 11.02
CA GLY A 24 -1.10 5.53 10.70
C GLY A 24 -1.79 5.29 9.35
N GLY A 25 -1.89 6.35 8.54
CA GLY A 25 -2.73 6.39 7.33
C GLY A 25 -2.36 5.38 6.25
N SER A 26 -1.06 5.11 6.04
CA SER A 26 -0.62 4.11 5.04
C SER A 26 -1.14 2.71 5.39
N THR A 27 -1.03 2.32 6.66
CA THR A 27 -1.58 1.05 7.15
C THR A 27 -3.11 1.04 7.16
N ALA A 28 -3.74 2.15 7.55
CA ALA A 28 -5.21 2.23 7.53
C ALA A 28 -5.76 2.00 6.12
N SER A 29 -5.19 2.65 5.11
CA SER A 29 -5.60 2.49 3.71
C SER A 29 -5.37 1.07 3.18
N VAL A 30 -4.23 0.45 3.51
CA VAL A 30 -3.99 -0.97 3.16
C VAL A 30 -5.05 -1.88 3.79
N VAL A 31 -5.39 -1.66 5.06
CA VAL A 31 -6.38 -2.48 5.76
C VAL A 31 -7.78 -2.32 5.18
N GLU A 32 -8.22 -1.11 4.85
CA GLU A 32 -9.52 -0.89 4.19
C GLU A 32 -9.61 -1.61 2.84
N GLU A 33 -8.52 -1.66 2.08
CA GLU A 33 -8.47 -2.42 0.82
C GLU A 33 -8.52 -3.94 1.04
N ILE A 34 -7.84 -4.48 2.06
CA ILE A 34 -7.95 -5.90 2.43
C ILE A 34 -9.38 -6.24 2.83
N GLU A 35 -10.02 -5.39 3.64
CA GLU A 35 -11.40 -5.58 4.08
C GLU A 35 -12.38 -5.58 2.89
N ALA A 36 -12.21 -4.63 1.96
CA ALA A 36 -13.01 -4.57 0.75
C ALA A 36 -12.80 -5.80 -0.14
N GLN A 37 -11.55 -6.23 -0.31
CA GLN A 37 -11.21 -7.42 -1.10
C GLN A 37 -11.81 -8.70 -0.49
N TYR A 38 -11.68 -8.85 0.83
CA TYR A 38 -12.25 -9.98 1.57
C TYR A 38 -13.78 -10.03 1.42
N ARG A 39 -14.47 -8.89 1.58
CA ARG A 39 -15.93 -8.80 1.36
C ARG A 39 -16.35 -9.12 -0.08
N ALA A 40 -15.51 -8.80 -1.05
CA ALA A 40 -15.73 -9.14 -2.45
C ALA A 40 -15.40 -10.61 -2.78
N GLY A 41 -14.88 -11.39 -1.82
CA GLY A 41 -14.55 -12.79 -1.98
C GLY A 41 -13.17 -13.05 -2.61
N TYR A 42 -12.30 -12.04 -2.67
CA TYR A 42 -10.94 -12.22 -3.19
C TYR A 42 -10.04 -12.90 -2.15
N ARG A 43 -9.16 -13.77 -2.64
CA ARG A 43 -8.06 -14.33 -1.85
C ARG A 43 -6.89 -13.35 -1.87
N THR A 44 -6.68 -12.66 -0.75
CA THR A 44 -5.63 -11.65 -0.60
C THR A 44 -4.42 -12.19 0.15
N ALA A 45 -3.22 -11.92 -0.35
CA ALA A 45 -1.98 -12.14 0.37
C ALA A 45 -1.30 -10.82 0.74
N LEU A 46 -0.59 -10.80 1.87
CA LEU A 46 0.29 -9.72 2.27
C LEU A 46 1.75 -10.12 2.06
N LEU A 47 2.50 -9.28 1.34
CA LEU A 47 3.95 -9.39 1.19
C LEU A 47 4.62 -8.26 1.97
N HIS A 48 5.33 -8.62 3.03
CA HIS A 48 6.12 -7.65 3.79
C HIS A 48 7.42 -7.34 3.05
N LEU A 49 7.57 -6.10 2.58
CA LEU A 49 8.82 -5.56 2.07
C LEU A 49 9.29 -4.42 2.97
N PRO A 50 10.48 -4.50 3.59
CA PRO A 50 11.04 -3.41 4.37
C PRO A 50 11.30 -2.17 3.50
N SER A 51 10.76 -1.03 3.91
CA SER A 51 11.03 0.25 3.27
C SER A 51 12.21 0.98 3.93
N PRO A 52 13.14 1.59 3.17
CA PRO A 52 14.25 2.37 3.76
C PRO A 52 13.77 3.61 4.52
N VAL A 53 12.57 4.12 4.22
CA VAL A 53 12.00 5.27 4.96
C VAL A 53 11.39 4.83 6.30
N GLN A 54 11.16 3.53 6.50
CA GLN A 54 10.78 2.96 7.80
C GLN A 54 12.02 2.43 8.52
N ARG A 55 12.72 3.34 9.22
CA ARG A 55 13.95 3.02 9.97
C ARG A 55 13.70 2.31 11.30
N SER A 56 12.45 2.32 11.80
CA SER A 56 12.12 1.75 13.10
C SER A 56 11.89 0.24 12.99
N ARG A 57 12.55 -0.55 13.86
CA ARG A 57 12.34 -2.00 14.01
C ARG A 57 11.04 -2.33 14.75
N ARG A 58 9.94 -1.67 14.39
CA ARG A 58 8.64 -1.91 15.02
C ARG A 58 8.13 -3.31 14.64
N PRO A 59 7.30 -3.92 15.50
CA PRO A 59 6.47 -5.03 15.06
C PRO A 59 5.53 -4.57 13.93
N PHE A 60 4.86 -5.53 13.29
CA PHE A 60 3.77 -5.21 12.38
C PHE A 60 2.73 -4.35 13.10
N ALA A 61 2.16 -3.37 12.40
CA ALA A 61 1.11 -2.55 12.95
C ALA A 61 -0.07 -3.42 13.41
N GLN A 62 -0.69 -3.09 14.54
CA GLN A 62 -1.74 -3.92 15.15
C GLN A 62 -2.86 -4.27 14.15
N ARG A 63 -3.34 -3.28 13.37
CA ARG A 63 -4.38 -3.52 12.36
C ARG A 63 -4.00 -4.53 11.28
N ILE A 64 -2.71 -4.63 10.93
CA ILE A 64 -2.22 -5.68 10.01
C ILE A 64 -2.28 -7.04 10.70
N GLN A 65 -1.89 -7.13 11.96
CA GLN A 65 -2.01 -8.37 12.73
C GLN A 65 -3.47 -8.79 12.85
N ASP A 66 -4.40 -7.85 13.05
CA ASP A 66 -5.83 -8.12 13.21
C ASP A 66 -6.44 -8.74 11.94
N VAL A 67 -6.14 -8.19 10.74
CA VAL A 67 -6.66 -8.76 9.47
C VAL A 67 -6.03 -10.11 9.13
N LEU A 68 -4.77 -10.33 9.51
CA LEU A 68 -4.11 -11.64 9.37
C LEU A 68 -4.73 -12.68 10.31
N ALA A 69 -4.93 -12.32 11.59
CA ALA A 69 -5.53 -13.20 12.59
C ALA A 69 -7.00 -13.54 12.26
N ALA A 70 -7.73 -12.60 11.66
CA ALA A 70 -9.09 -12.81 11.18
C ALA A 70 -9.18 -13.61 9.88
N GLY A 71 -8.05 -14.02 9.28
CA GLY A 71 -8.02 -14.78 8.03
C GLY A 71 -8.46 -13.98 6.80
N LYS A 72 -8.43 -12.65 6.86
CA LYS A 72 -8.82 -11.76 5.75
C LYS A 72 -7.70 -11.56 4.72
N ALA A 73 -6.47 -11.82 5.14
CA ALA A 73 -5.31 -11.94 4.27
C ALA A 73 -4.35 -13.01 4.80
N GLU A 74 -3.53 -13.57 3.93
CA GLU A 74 -2.50 -14.55 4.30
C GLU A 74 -1.10 -13.93 4.14
N LEU A 75 -0.21 -14.12 5.11
CA LEU A 75 1.17 -13.65 5.00
C LEU A 75 1.98 -14.54 4.05
N ILE A 76 2.72 -13.91 3.13
CA ILE A 76 3.71 -14.58 2.27
C ILE A 76 5.05 -14.62 3.00
N LEU A 77 5.68 -15.80 3.02
CA LEU A 77 7.02 -15.98 3.58
C LEU A 77 8.08 -16.01 2.46
N PRO A 78 9.31 -15.54 2.71
CA PRO A 78 10.34 -15.38 1.67
C PRO A 78 10.65 -16.64 0.84
N HIS A 79 10.56 -17.83 1.43
CA HIS A 79 10.88 -19.09 0.75
C HIS A 79 9.74 -19.62 -0.15
N GLN A 80 8.55 -19.00 -0.10
CA GLN A 80 7.38 -19.49 -0.81
C GLN A 80 7.41 -19.14 -2.29
N SER A 81 6.69 -19.93 -3.08
CA SER A 81 6.36 -19.63 -4.48
C SER A 81 4.89 -19.24 -4.55
N VAL A 82 4.59 -18.09 -5.11
CA VAL A 82 3.25 -17.51 -5.13
C VAL A 82 2.89 -17.02 -6.52
N ARG A 83 1.61 -17.12 -6.86
CA ARG A 83 1.06 -16.59 -8.10
C ARG A 83 -0.21 -15.80 -7.83
N ALA A 84 -0.36 -14.67 -8.51
CA ALA A 84 -1.58 -13.88 -8.42
C ALA A 84 -1.90 -13.16 -9.72
N ARG A 85 -3.14 -12.67 -9.86
CA ARG A 85 -3.50 -11.83 -11.00
C ARG A 85 -2.88 -10.44 -10.86
N THR A 86 -2.95 -9.87 -9.66
CA THR A 86 -2.48 -8.51 -9.42
C THR A 86 -1.57 -8.40 -8.20
N LEU A 87 -0.42 -7.74 -8.37
CA LEU A 87 0.43 -7.24 -7.28
C LEU A 87 0.18 -5.74 -7.10
N LEU A 88 -0.32 -5.35 -5.92
CA LEU A 88 -0.46 -3.96 -5.51
C LEU A 88 0.75 -3.57 -4.64
N VAL A 89 1.61 -2.70 -5.15
CA VAL A 89 2.74 -2.15 -4.40
C VAL A 89 2.30 -0.85 -3.74
N ARG A 90 2.12 -0.87 -2.41
CA ARG A 90 1.43 0.19 -1.66
C ARG A 90 2.32 1.38 -1.28
N HIS A 91 3.59 1.33 -1.67
CA HIS A 91 4.52 2.43 -1.48
C HIS A 91 5.72 2.33 -2.44
N PRO A 92 6.06 3.39 -3.21
CA PRO A 92 7.16 3.34 -4.18
C PRO A 92 8.52 2.98 -3.58
N THR A 93 8.80 3.45 -2.37
CA THR A 93 10.10 3.24 -1.71
C THR A 93 10.42 1.78 -1.38
N LEU A 94 9.45 0.87 -1.50
CA LEU A 94 9.71 -0.58 -1.38
C LEU A 94 10.67 -1.08 -2.46
N PHE A 95 10.79 -0.35 -3.57
CA PHE A 95 11.71 -0.62 -4.66
C PHE A 95 12.74 0.51 -4.85
N SER A 96 13.02 1.31 -3.81
CA SER A 96 14.17 2.23 -3.82
C SER A 96 15.49 1.50 -4.10
N THR A 97 15.57 0.24 -3.67
CA THR A 97 16.55 -0.76 -4.10
C THR A 97 15.81 -2.04 -4.49
N ILE A 98 16.47 -2.98 -5.16
CA ILE A 98 15.89 -4.32 -5.39
C ILE A 98 15.81 -5.05 -4.04
N PRO A 99 14.62 -5.53 -3.60
CA PRO A 99 14.50 -6.28 -2.35
C PRO A 99 15.31 -7.59 -2.40
N GLU A 100 16.13 -7.85 -1.38
CA GLU A 100 16.99 -9.04 -1.31
C GLU A 100 16.18 -10.34 -1.11
N ASP A 101 15.14 -10.30 -0.28
CA ASP A 101 14.34 -11.47 0.13
C ASP A 101 13.00 -11.57 -0.61
N LEU A 102 12.95 -11.18 -1.88
CA LEU A 102 11.72 -11.29 -2.67
C LEU A 102 11.37 -12.77 -2.89
N PRO A 103 10.16 -13.24 -2.56
CA PRO A 103 9.74 -14.60 -2.85
C PRO A 103 9.66 -14.85 -4.35
N ARG A 104 9.60 -16.13 -4.76
CA ARG A 104 9.28 -16.47 -6.15
C ARG A 104 7.85 -16.08 -6.45
N ILE A 105 7.67 -14.93 -7.09
CA ILE A 105 6.37 -14.34 -7.39
C ILE A 105 6.12 -14.33 -8.90
N THR A 106 4.94 -14.79 -9.31
CA THR A 106 4.46 -14.70 -10.69
C THR A 106 3.16 -13.92 -10.69
N VAL A 107 3.12 -12.77 -11.34
CA VAL A 107 1.90 -11.96 -11.42
C VAL A 107 1.62 -11.48 -12.84
N GLU A 108 0.35 -11.34 -13.18
CA GLU A 108 -0.07 -10.88 -14.52
C GLU A 108 0.07 -9.36 -14.63
N THR A 109 -0.16 -8.62 -13.55
CA THR A 109 -0.05 -7.16 -13.52
C THR A 109 0.48 -6.67 -12.18
N THR A 110 1.33 -5.64 -12.23
CA THR A 110 1.82 -4.94 -11.03
C THR A 110 1.40 -3.48 -11.10
N VAL A 111 0.72 -3.01 -10.05
CA VAL A 111 0.29 -1.63 -9.88
C VAL A 111 1.11 -0.97 -8.78
N MET A 112 1.86 0.07 -9.12
CA MET A 112 2.66 0.88 -8.21
C MET A 112 1.81 2.06 -7.69
N ILE A 113 1.35 1.97 -6.45
CA ILE A 113 0.46 2.97 -5.86
C ILE A 113 1.29 4.01 -5.12
N ALA A 114 1.14 5.27 -5.54
CA ALA A 114 1.88 6.39 -4.97
C ALA A 114 0.95 7.28 -4.13
N ASN A 115 1.10 7.16 -2.81
CA ASN A 115 0.33 7.92 -1.83
C ASN A 115 0.98 9.26 -1.44
N GLN A 116 2.18 9.53 -1.96
CA GLN A 116 2.94 10.74 -1.68
C GLN A 116 3.78 11.13 -2.90
N VAL A 117 4.06 12.43 -3.01
CA VAL A 117 4.95 12.99 -4.02
C VAL A 117 6.38 12.42 -3.90
N PRO A 118 7.13 12.30 -5.01
CA PRO A 118 8.54 11.86 -4.99
C PRO A 118 9.44 12.86 -4.24
N VAL A 119 9.18 14.16 -4.41
CA VAL A 119 9.88 15.27 -3.75
C VAL A 119 8.83 16.13 -3.04
N ASP A 120 9.07 16.44 -1.76
CA ASP A 120 8.28 17.39 -0.98
C ASP A 120 9.25 18.46 -0.49
N ASP A 121 8.93 19.75 -0.67
CA ASP A 121 9.76 20.89 -0.25
C ASP A 121 10.06 20.87 1.26
N ARG A 122 9.30 20.09 2.04
CA ARG A 122 9.48 19.92 3.48
C ARG A 122 10.45 18.79 3.85
N ALA A 123 10.79 17.92 2.90
CA ALA A 123 11.71 16.82 3.14
C ALA A 123 13.15 17.30 2.91
N THR A 124 14.08 16.85 3.76
CA THR A 124 15.52 17.15 3.60
C THR A 124 16.12 16.48 2.37
N GLU A 125 15.50 15.39 1.93
CA GLU A 125 15.90 14.60 0.77
C GLU A 125 14.63 14.12 0.03
N PRO A 126 14.70 13.87 -1.29
CA PRO A 126 13.64 13.19 -2.02
C PRO A 126 13.21 11.90 -1.33
N TYR A 127 11.90 11.62 -1.32
CA TYR A 127 11.41 10.36 -0.77
C TYR A 127 11.78 9.17 -1.66
N TYR A 128 11.73 9.35 -2.97
CA TYR A 128 12.14 8.36 -3.97
C TYR A 128 12.39 9.03 -5.32
N ASP A 129 13.21 8.39 -6.13
CA ASP A 129 13.36 8.68 -7.56
C ASP A 129 12.43 7.77 -8.38
N VAL A 130 11.55 8.34 -9.21
CA VAL A 130 10.48 7.61 -9.90
C VAL A 130 11.06 6.59 -10.89
N GLU A 131 12.03 7.01 -11.71
CA GLU A 131 12.63 6.15 -12.74
C GLU A 131 13.41 4.99 -12.10
N THR A 132 14.19 5.27 -11.06
CA THR A 132 14.94 4.26 -10.31
C THR A 132 14.01 3.22 -9.69
N VAL A 133 12.93 3.67 -9.02
CA VAL A 133 11.93 2.76 -8.44
C VAL A 133 11.29 1.89 -9.52
N HIS A 134 10.89 2.49 -10.64
CA HIS A 134 10.28 1.74 -11.75
C HIS A 134 11.24 0.68 -12.32
N ARG A 135 12.50 1.05 -12.58
CA ARG A 135 13.51 0.13 -13.12
C ARG A 135 13.85 -0.99 -12.13
N ASN A 136 13.93 -0.69 -10.83
CA ASN A 136 14.17 -1.70 -9.81
C ASN A 136 13.00 -2.68 -9.70
N ALA A 137 11.77 -2.19 -9.67
CA ALA A 137 10.58 -3.05 -9.69
C ALA A 137 10.55 -3.92 -10.95
N GLN A 138 10.84 -3.36 -12.12
CA GLN A 138 10.91 -4.10 -13.38
C GLN A 138 11.96 -5.21 -13.35
N ARG A 139 13.16 -4.91 -12.84
CA ARG A 139 14.24 -5.89 -12.72
C ARG A 139 13.89 -7.00 -11.72
N ALA A 140 13.28 -6.64 -10.59
CA ALA A 140 12.93 -7.58 -9.53
C ALA A 140 11.78 -8.51 -9.94
N LEU A 141 10.79 -8.00 -10.67
CA LEU A 141 9.56 -8.73 -11.03
C LEU A 141 9.59 -9.31 -12.45
N GLY A 142 10.57 -8.93 -13.27
CA GLY A 142 10.69 -9.34 -14.67
C GLY A 142 9.75 -8.61 -15.64
N HIS A 143 8.91 -7.69 -15.16
CA HIS A 143 8.01 -6.88 -15.98
C HIS A 143 7.77 -5.51 -15.37
N ALA A 144 7.45 -4.52 -16.19
CA ALA A 144 7.25 -3.14 -15.75
C ALA A 144 5.94 -2.99 -14.94
N PRO A 145 5.94 -2.22 -13.83
CA PRO A 145 4.71 -1.83 -13.17
C PRO A 145 4.03 -0.67 -13.90
N VAL A 146 2.70 -0.58 -13.78
CA VAL A 146 1.95 0.64 -14.09
C VAL A 146 1.74 1.45 -12.81
N TRP A 147 1.91 2.77 -12.87
CA TRP A 147 1.74 3.65 -11.72
C TRP A 147 0.30 4.10 -11.56
N ALA A 148 -0.16 4.17 -10.30
CA ALA A 148 -1.48 4.66 -9.94
C ALA A 148 -1.36 5.67 -8.78
N PRO A 149 -1.22 6.98 -9.08
CA PRO A 149 -1.17 8.02 -8.06
C PRO A 149 -2.51 8.12 -7.33
N ILE A 150 -2.47 8.50 -6.05
CA ILE A 150 -3.69 8.65 -5.23
C ILE A 150 -4.51 9.91 -5.55
N GLY A 151 -3.99 10.79 -6.41
CA GLY A 151 -4.62 12.06 -6.74
C GLY A 151 -3.80 12.91 -7.70
N PRO A 152 -4.39 14.01 -8.22
CA PRO A 152 -3.83 14.79 -9.31
C PRO A 152 -2.52 15.50 -8.95
N LEU A 153 -2.34 15.86 -7.68
CA LEU A 153 -1.10 16.48 -7.22
C LEU A 153 0.07 15.50 -7.24
N VAL A 154 -0.14 14.25 -6.79
CA VAL A 154 0.89 13.21 -6.82
C VAL A 154 1.19 12.80 -8.26
N ARG A 155 0.15 12.66 -9.09
CA ARG A 155 0.27 12.44 -10.54
C ARG A 155 1.17 13.48 -11.20
N THR A 156 0.87 14.76 -10.99
CA THR A 156 1.64 15.87 -11.56
C THR A 156 3.11 15.80 -11.14
N ALA A 157 3.38 15.59 -9.85
CA ALA A 157 4.75 15.51 -9.34
C ALA A 157 5.52 14.31 -9.92
N ILE A 158 4.85 13.16 -10.09
CA ILE A 158 5.45 11.97 -10.71
C ILE A 158 5.79 12.23 -12.18
N THR A 159 4.87 12.81 -12.97
CA THR A 159 5.11 13.11 -14.39
C THR A 159 6.16 14.22 -14.58
N GLN A 160 6.25 15.17 -13.65
CA GLN A 160 7.32 16.18 -13.65
C GLN A 160 8.69 15.56 -13.34
N SER A 161 8.74 14.56 -12.46
CA SER A 161 9.97 13.83 -12.13
C SER A 161 10.42 12.90 -13.26
N TRP A 162 9.49 12.18 -13.89
CA TRP A 162 9.77 11.33 -15.05
C TRP A 162 8.56 11.30 -15.99
N ARG A 163 8.71 11.93 -17.15
CA ARG A 163 7.61 12.18 -18.10
C ARG A 163 7.01 10.89 -18.68
N ASP A 164 7.84 9.87 -18.91
CA ASP A 164 7.46 8.65 -19.63
C ASP A 164 7.02 7.51 -18.70
N VAL A 165 6.73 7.83 -17.44
CA VAL A 165 6.25 6.87 -16.44
C VAL A 165 4.91 6.25 -16.90
N PRO A 166 4.83 4.91 -17.05
CA PRO A 166 3.58 4.25 -17.39
C PRO A 166 2.57 4.45 -16.26
N MET A 167 1.40 4.98 -16.55
CA MET A 167 0.43 5.37 -15.54
C MET A 167 -0.99 5.02 -15.99
N VAL A 168 -1.85 4.61 -15.06
CA VAL A 168 -3.30 4.47 -15.32
C VAL A 168 -3.95 5.84 -15.45
N ASP A 169 -5.06 5.92 -16.17
CA ASP A 169 -5.77 7.19 -16.41
C ASP A 169 -6.41 7.72 -15.11
N GLU A 170 -6.98 6.83 -14.30
CA GLU A 170 -7.66 7.18 -13.05
C GLU A 170 -6.72 7.29 -11.85
N ASP A 171 -7.10 8.08 -10.86
CA ASP A 171 -6.40 8.15 -9.57
C ASP A 171 -6.84 7.01 -8.64
N TRP A 172 -5.88 6.38 -7.95
CA TRP A 172 -6.11 5.33 -6.96
C TRP A 172 -6.56 5.92 -5.62
N VAL A 173 -7.78 6.46 -5.57
CA VAL A 173 -8.31 7.12 -4.38
C VAL A 173 -8.46 6.14 -3.21
N ASN A 174 -8.17 6.60 -1.99
CA ASN A 174 -8.43 5.81 -0.78
C ASN A 174 -9.92 5.51 -0.64
N ILE A 175 -10.22 4.29 -0.22
CA ILE A 175 -11.58 3.86 0.12
C ILE A 175 -11.80 3.88 1.63
N ILE A 176 -13.06 4.04 2.03
CA ILE A 176 -13.53 3.89 3.42
C ILE A 176 -14.83 3.11 3.43
N ASP A 177 -15.02 2.26 4.43
CA ASP A 177 -16.29 1.60 4.67
C ASP A 177 -17.27 2.53 5.41
N ALA A 178 -17.93 3.44 4.69
CA ALA A 178 -18.81 4.46 5.28
C ALA A 178 -19.89 3.92 6.25
N PRO A 179 -20.57 2.78 5.99
CA PRO A 179 -21.49 2.16 6.94
C PRO A 179 -20.92 1.89 8.34
N VAL A 180 -19.63 1.54 8.46
CA VAL A 180 -18.98 1.29 9.78
C VAL A 180 -18.90 2.56 10.63
N TRP A 181 -18.97 3.74 9.99
CA TRP A 181 -18.93 5.05 10.66
C TRP A 181 -20.33 5.64 10.88
N ALA A 182 -21.38 4.94 10.45
CA ALA A 182 -22.74 5.40 10.65
C ALA A 182 -23.11 5.35 12.14
N THR A 183 -23.63 6.44 12.65
CA THR A 183 -24.20 6.52 14.00
C THR A 183 -25.58 7.17 13.89
N PRO A 184 -26.60 6.67 14.60
CA PRO A 184 -27.88 7.36 14.70
C PRO A 184 -27.67 8.80 15.16
N ARG A 185 -28.35 9.75 14.51
CA ARG A 185 -28.35 11.16 14.89
C ARG A 185 -29.79 11.62 14.99
N ASP A 186 -30.20 11.98 16.20
CA ASP A 186 -31.57 12.43 16.47
C ASP A 186 -31.77 13.94 16.24
N GLY A 187 -30.72 14.64 15.80
CA GLY A 187 -30.78 16.07 15.49
C GLY A 187 -29.43 16.77 15.63
N LEU A 188 -29.47 18.09 15.59
CA LEU A 188 -28.31 18.94 15.87
C LEU A 188 -27.99 18.88 17.38
N VAL A 189 -26.72 18.72 17.71
CA VAL A 189 -26.20 18.80 19.09
C VAL A 189 -26.03 20.25 19.59
N GLY A 190 -26.30 21.24 18.75
CA GLY A 190 -26.27 22.67 19.06
C GLY A 190 -26.52 23.55 17.81
N GLU A 191 -26.72 24.86 18.01
CA GLU A 191 -26.98 25.81 16.91
C GLU A 191 -25.74 26.09 16.05
N THR A 192 -24.54 25.94 16.63
CA THR A 192 -23.27 26.17 15.94
C THR A 192 -22.59 24.84 15.63
N PRO A 193 -22.36 24.50 14.35
CA PRO A 193 -21.57 23.32 13.99
C PRO A 193 -20.16 23.41 14.58
N VAL A 194 -19.76 22.39 15.34
CA VAL A 194 -18.38 22.26 15.83
C VAL A 194 -17.61 21.36 14.89
N ILE A 195 -16.65 21.94 14.16
CA ILE A 195 -15.72 21.17 13.32
C ILE A 195 -14.49 20.85 14.16
N GLY A 196 -14.33 19.57 14.51
CA GLY A 196 -13.14 19.08 15.20
C GLY A 196 -11.93 19.00 14.27
N ARG A 197 -10.72 19.12 14.84
CA ARG A 197 -9.48 18.95 14.08
C ARG A 197 -9.30 17.48 13.66
N HIS A 198 -9.39 17.21 12.36
CA HIS A 198 -9.32 15.84 11.83
C HIS A 198 -7.89 15.28 11.70
N SER A 199 -6.86 16.08 12.00
CA SER A 199 -5.49 15.81 11.54
C SER A 199 -4.41 16.14 12.58
N ARG A 200 -3.15 15.80 12.25
CA ARG A 200 -1.96 16.19 13.01
C ARG A 200 -1.86 17.72 13.09
N GLY A 201 -1.26 18.24 14.15
CA GLY A 201 -1.09 19.69 14.37
C GLY A 201 -0.07 20.31 13.42
N HIS A 202 -0.41 20.42 12.15
CA HIS A 202 0.43 21.02 11.13
C HIS A 202 -0.40 21.96 10.26
N TRP A 203 0.15 23.13 9.92
CA TRP A 203 -0.57 24.20 9.20
C TRP A 203 -1.19 23.74 7.87
N SER A 204 -0.50 22.86 7.14
CA SER A 204 -0.99 22.27 5.87
C SER A 204 -2.12 21.25 6.02
N LYS A 205 -2.60 21.03 7.24
CA LYS A 205 -3.71 20.15 7.58
C LYS A 205 -4.87 20.91 8.24
N TRP A 206 -4.85 22.24 8.17
CA TRP A 206 -5.99 23.10 8.43
C TRP A 206 -6.83 23.26 7.15
N PRO A 207 -8.16 23.46 7.29
CA PRO A 207 -8.95 24.06 6.22
C PRO A 207 -8.39 25.42 5.81
#